data_AF-A0A0K3B1W7-F1
#
_entry.id   AF-A0A0K3B1W7-F1
#
_cell.length_a   1.000
_cell.length_b   1.000
_cell.length_c   1.000
_cell.angle_alpha   90.00
_cell.angle_beta   90.00
_cell.angle_gamma   90.00
#
_symmetry.space_group_name_H-M   'P 1'
#
loop_
_entity.id
_entity.type
_entity.pdbx_description
1 polymer ?
#
loop_
_entity_poly.entity_id
_entity_poly.type
_entity_poly.pdbx_seq_one_letter_code
_entity_poly.pdbx_strand_id
1 'polypeptide(L)'
;MRTLRSIVGLLVLLLTSVVLHAPAASAGPVAQAVAADVQLFYYPWYGSPSVNGTYRHWQQGGHTPPDDVGANFHPTLGAYDSGDTAVIDRHMQMIRQSGAGTIVTSWWGPGSYEDSVTPAVLASAARHGIKVAWHLEPYSGRTAESTVADIGYINQKYGGSPAFYRAPAWGNRGAFYVFESLRIADWSPIEQVKPTSIVLAQTTDPSRVAHFGGMYTYDGIAGATAPGWKTASDFCKANGMVWAPSVAPGYIDDRAVPGNTTPTVGRDNGAMYDRQWGNALNPATGGAPTWVSVTSFNEWHEGSIIEPASSNPPAGHGYLTYQGAYGRTGADAETAYLDRTRHWVGQFTSA
;
A
#
# COMPACT_ATOMS: atom_id res chain seq x y z
N MET A 1 -23.35 -99.03 -32.50
CA MET A 1 -23.39 -99.59 -31.12
C MET A 1 -22.54 -98.70 -30.22
N ARG A 2 -23.12 -98.28 -29.07
CA ARG A 2 -22.49 -97.74 -27.86
C ARG A 2 -21.68 -96.41 -27.92
N THR A 3 -22.39 -95.38 -27.46
CA THR A 3 -22.00 -94.15 -26.75
C THR A 3 -20.64 -94.14 -26.02
N LEU A 4 -19.90 -93.03 -26.15
CA LEU A 4 -18.90 -92.56 -25.18
C LEU A 4 -19.17 -91.09 -24.81
N ARG A 5 -19.20 -90.82 -23.51
CA ARG A 5 -19.41 -89.51 -22.87
C ARG A 5 -18.11 -88.69 -22.90
N SER A 6 -18.19 -87.39 -23.17
CA SER A 6 -17.10 -86.43 -22.92
C SER A 6 -17.58 -85.34 -21.97
N ILE A 7 -16.82 -85.16 -20.90
CA ILE A 7 -17.01 -84.23 -19.79
C ILE A 7 -16.50 -82.83 -20.20
N VAL A 8 -17.31 -81.80 -19.95
CA VAL A 8 -16.93 -80.38 -20.10
C VAL A 8 -16.43 -79.89 -18.75
N GLY A 9 -15.18 -79.42 -18.70
CA GLY A 9 -14.59 -78.71 -17.56
C GLY A 9 -14.73 -77.20 -17.73
N LEU A 10 -15.32 -76.53 -16.73
CA LEU A 10 -15.52 -75.08 -16.67
C LEU A 10 -14.30 -74.42 -16.01
N LEU A 11 -13.58 -73.55 -16.72
CA LEU A 11 -12.51 -72.72 -16.18
C LEU A 11 -13.10 -71.37 -15.71
N VAL A 12 -12.95 -71.04 -14.44
CA VAL A 12 -13.32 -69.73 -13.87
C VAL A 12 -12.08 -68.85 -13.84
N LEU A 13 -12.10 -67.75 -14.60
CA LEU A 13 -11.05 -66.72 -14.60
C LEU A 13 -11.43 -65.62 -13.58
N LEU A 14 -10.63 -65.46 -12.51
CA LEU A 14 -10.73 -64.31 -11.61
C LEU A 14 -9.98 -63.11 -12.21
N LEU A 15 -10.72 -62.06 -12.56
CA LEU A 15 -10.19 -60.74 -12.94
C LEU A 15 -10.10 -59.86 -11.69
N THR A 16 -8.89 -59.59 -11.22
CA THR A 16 -8.60 -58.58 -10.20
C THR A 16 -8.46 -57.21 -10.86
N SER A 17 -9.43 -56.33 -10.65
CA SER A 17 -9.38 -54.93 -11.08
C SER A 17 -8.45 -54.13 -10.18
N VAL A 18 -7.26 -53.79 -10.69
CA VAL A 18 -6.33 -52.84 -10.07
C VAL A 18 -6.83 -51.42 -10.34
N VAL A 19 -7.33 -50.75 -9.30
CA VAL A 19 -7.69 -49.32 -9.35
C VAL A 19 -6.41 -48.50 -9.18
N LEU A 20 -5.87 -48.00 -10.29
CA LEU A 20 -4.80 -47.01 -10.30
C LEU A 20 -5.32 -45.71 -9.67
N HIS A 21 -4.91 -45.43 -8.44
CA HIS A 21 -5.12 -44.12 -7.82
C HIS A 21 -4.17 -43.12 -8.48
N ALA A 22 -4.72 -42.25 -9.33
CA ALA A 22 -3.98 -41.07 -9.78
C ALA A 22 -3.67 -40.18 -8.56
N PRO A 23 -2.42 -39.69 -8.40
CA PRO A 23 -2.12 -38.74 -7.34
C PRO A 23 -2.95 -37.48 -7.57
N ALA A 24 -3.71 -37.06 -6.56
CA ALA A 24 -4.41 -35.78 -6.59
C ALA A 24 -3.36 -34.69 -6.80
N ALA A 25 -3.51 -33.93 -7.90
CA ALA A 25 -2.72 -32.73 -8.11
C ALA A 25 -2.94 -31.82 -6.90
N SER A 26 -1.88 -31.59 -6.11
CA SER A 26 -1.90 -30.56 -5.10
C SER A 26 -2.21 -29.25 -5.81
N ALA A 27 -3.38 -28.65 -5.52
CA ALA A 27 -3.63 -27.27 -5.90
C ALA A 27 -2.42 -26.47 -5.39
N GLY A 28 -1.69 -25.81 -6.30
CA GLY A 28 -0.68 -24.84 -5.88
C GLY A 28 -1.29 -23.82 -4.92
N PRO A 29 -0.49 -23.12 -4.10
CA PRO A 29 -1.03 -22.11 -3.21
C PRO A 29 -1.91 -21.17 -4.01
N VAL A 30 -3.22 -21.16 -3.72
CA VAL A 30 -4.17 -20.22 -4.31
C VAL A 30 -3.58 -18.85 -4.04
N ALA A 31 -3.25 -18.10 -5.09
CA ALA A 31 -2.69 -16.77 -4.94
C ALA A 31 -3.64 -15.98 -4.03
N GLN A 32 -3.16 -15.63 -2.83
CA GLN A 32 -4.01 -14.99 -1.84
C GLN A 32 -4.52 -13.67 -2.42
N ALA A 33 -5.85 -13.49 -2.41
CA ALA A 33 -6.49 -12.31 -2.95
C ALA A 33 -6.02 -11.05 -2.21
N VAL A 34 -5.97 -9.94 -2.96
CA VAL A 34 -5.67 -8.60 -2.46
C VAL A 34 -6.88 -7.69 -2.65
N ALA A 35 -7.01 -6.66 -1.81
CA ALA A 35 -8.11 -5.69 -1.85
C ALA A 35 -7.64 -4.38 -2.47
N ALA A 36 -8.08 -4.09 -3.70
CA ALA A 36 -7.68 -2.86 -4.41
C ALA A 36 -8.15 -1.57 -3.71
N ASP A 37 -9.19 -1.66 -2.89
CA ASP A 37 -9.74 -0.56 -2.08
C ASP A 37 -8.96 -0.31 -0.78
N VAL A 38 -7.96 -1.14 -0.46
CA VAL A 38 -6.95 -0.85 0.57
C VAL A 38 -5.66 -0.43 -0.11
N GLN A 39 -5.27 0.83 0.12
CA GLN A 39 -4.22 1.51 -0.62
C GLN A 39 -3.07 1.94 0.30
N LEU A 40 -1.82 1.68 -0.08
CA LEU A 40 -0.66 2.02 0.73
C LEU A 40 0.09 3.20 0.13
N PHE A 41 0.34 4.27 0.89
CA PHE A 41 1.26 5.33 0.43
C PHE A 41 2.66 4.75 0.27
N TYR A 42 3.27 4.98 -0.91
CA TYR A 42 4.51 4.35 -1.35
C TYR A 42 5.47 5.40 -1.90
N TYR A 43 6.72 5.36 -1.47
CA TYR A 43 7.73 6.40 -1.72
C TYR A 43 8.91 5.80 -2.46
N PRO A 44 8.97 5.96 -3.80
CA PRO A 44 10.06 5.44 -4.61
C PRO A 44 11.18 6.46 -4.79
N TRP A 45 11.67 7.07 -3.69
CA TRP A 45 12.62 8.19 -3.74
C TRP A 45 14.02 7.88 -3.18
N TYR A 46 14.18 6.70 -2.56
CA TYR A 46 15.43 6.29 -1.91
C TYR A 46 16.46 5.89 -2.96
N GLY A 47 17.74 6.20 -2.71
CA GLY A 47 18.82 5.91 -3.64
C GLY A 47 20.05 5.37 -2.93
N SER A 48 20.85 4.56 -3.63
CA SER A 48 22.13 4.02 -3.16
C SER A 48 23.26 4.32 -4.15
N PRO A 49 24.53 4.32 -3.71
CA PRO A 49 25.67 4.49 -4.61
C PRO A 49 25.75 3.45 -5.73
N SER A 50 25.25 2.24 -5.49
CA SER A 50 25.37 1.12 -6.45
C SER A 50 24.45 1.24 -7.67
N VAL A 51 23.32 1.94 -7.53
CA VAL A 51 22.28 2.04 -8.57
C VAL A 51 22.12 3.50 -9.04
N ASN A 52 21.99 4.43 -8.10
CA ASN A 52 21.82 5.86 -8.38
C ASN A 52 23.15 6.66 -8.34
N GLY A 53 24.27 6.04 -7.97
CA GLY A 53 25.58 6.70 -7.87
C GLY A 53 25.79 7.55 -6.61
N THR A 54 24.72 7.79 -5.83
CA THR A 54 24.77 8.44 -4.52
C THR A 54 23.58 8.04 -3.66
N TYR A 55 23.70 8.19 -2.35
CA TYR A 55 22.56 8.08 -1.45
C TYR A 55 21.54 9.21 -1.70
N ARG A 56 20.26 8.85 -1.73
CA ARG A 56 19.13 9.79 -1.72
C ARG A 56 18.25 9.44 -0.54
N HIS A 57 17.71 10.47 0.12
CA HIS A 57 16.83 10.38 1.29
C HIS A 57 17.47 9.77 2.56
N TRP A 58 18.27 8.71 2.46
CA TRP A 58 18.88 8.05 3.61
C TRP A 58 19.78 8.95 4.46
N GLN A 59 20.38 10.00 3.89
CA GLN A 59 21.24 10.96 4.57
C GLN A 59 20.48 12.10 5.27
N GLN A 60 19.15 12.14 5.17
CA GLN A 60 18.32 13.19 5.76
C GLN A 60 18.58 13.30 7.27
N GLY A 61 18.46 14.50 7.84
CA GLY A 61 18.82 14.78 9.23
C GLY A 61 20.32 14.86 9.51
N GLY A 62 21.18 14.77 8.48
CA GLY A 62 22.64 14.83 8.62
C GLY A 62 23.29 13.47 8.90
N HIS A 63 22.59 12.38 8.59
CA HIS A 63 23.03 11.01 8.81
C HIS A 63 23.98 10.49 7.71
N THR A 64 24.76 9.44 8.01
CA THR A 64 25.78 8.86 7.10
C THR A 64 25.51 7.38 6.76
N PRO A 65 24.76 7.08 5.68
CA PRO A 65 24.44 5.71 5.27
C PRO A 65 25.70 4.92 4.84
N PRO A 66 25.68 3.57 4.87
CA PRO A 66 24.48 2.72 4.97
C PRO A 66 24.00 2.44 6.39
N ASP A 67 24.88 2.50 7.39
CA ASP A 67 24.56 2.04 8.75
C ASP A 67 23.84 3.10 9.59
N ASP A 68 24.06 4.39 9.28
CA ASP A 68 23.41 5.54 9.92
C ASP A 68 22.46 6.22 8.92
N VAL A 69 21.16 5.97 9.04
CA VAL A 69 20.13 6.55 8.15
C VAL A 69 19.21 7.51 8.90
N GLY A 70 18.65 8.47 8.17
CA GLY A 70 17.64 9.43 8.61
C GLY A 70 16.26 8.82 8.80
N ALA A 71 16.18 7.79 9.64
CA ALA A 71 14.94 7.12 10.03
C ALA A 71 15.08 6.52 11.43
N ASN A 72 13.98 6.48 12.18
CA ASN A 72 13.93 5.89 13.52
C ASN A 72 13.91 4.35 13.53
N PHE A 73 13.56 3.75 12.40
CA PHE A 73 13.64 2.31 12.14
C PHE A 73 14.62 2.07 10.99
N HIS A 74 15.19 0.87 10.91
CA HIS A 74 16.10 0.50 9.83
C HIS A 74 15.46 -0.58 8.92
N PRO A 75 15.47 -0.42 7.58
CA PRO A 75 14.91 -1.43 6.68
C PRO A 75 15.62 -2.78 6.79
N THR A 76 14.86 -3.86 6.66
CA THR A 76 15.43 -5.22 6.45
C THR A 76 16.22 -5.32 5.15
N LEU A 77 15.90 -4.49 4.16
CA LEU A 77 16.58 -4.40 2.87
C LEU A 77 17.80 -3.45 2.89
N GLY A 78 18.12 -2.85 4.05
CA GLY A 78 19.16 -1.83 4.18
C GLY A 78 18.81 -0.50 3.51
N ALA A 79 19.81 0.37 3.37
CA ALA A 79 19.69 1.65 2.65
C ALA A 79 19.58 1.41 1.12
N TYR A 80 18.44 0.87 0.69
CA TYR A 80 18.17 0.40 -0.66
C TYR A 80 18.00 1.53 -1.69
N ASP A 81 17.92 1.16 -2.98
CA ASP A 81 17.60 2.07 -4.08
C ASP A 81 16.22 1.76 -4.66
N SER A 82 15.42 2.79 -4.88
CA SER A 82 14.06 2.64 -5.43
C SER A 82 14.06 2.39 -6.95
N GLY A 83 15.20 2.55 -7.62
CA GLY A 83 15.45 2.15 -8.99
C GLY A 83 15.92 0.70 -9.13
N ASP A 84 16.24 0.00 -8.02
CA ASP A 84 16.60 -1.41 -8.07
C ASP A 84 15.36 -2.28 -8.27
N THR A 85 15.26 -2.92 -9.43
CA THR A 85 14.13 -3.79 -9.76
C THR A 85 13.94 -4.98 -8.81
N ALA A 86 14.99 -5.47 -8.17
CA ALA A 86 14.88 -6.54 -7.17
C ALA A 86 14.24 -6.03 -5.87
N VAL A 87 14.58 -4.80 -5.45
CA VAL A 87 13.94 -4.12 -4.32
C VAL A 87 12.47 -3.85 -4.62
N ILE A 88 12.16 -3.31 -5.80
CA ILE A 88 10.77 -3.10 -6.23
C ILE A 88 9.98 -4.42 -6.23
N ASP A 89 10.54 -5.51 -6.77
CA ASP A 89 9.86 -6.82 -6.77
C ASP A 89 9.62 -7.32 -5.34
N ARG A 90 10.61 -7.15 -4.45
CA ARG A 90 10.47 -7.51 -3.04
C ARG A 90 9.39 -6.68 -2.34
N HIS A 91 9.29 -5.39 -2.62
CA HIS A 91 8.22 -4.54 -2.11
C HIS A 91 6.84 -5.05 -2.57
N MET A 92 6.68 -5.39 -3.86
CA MET A 92 5.39 -5.92 -4.34
C MET A 92 5.02 -7.24 -3.68
N GLN A 93 5.99 -8.10 -3.35
CA GLN A 93 5.75 -9.31 -2.55
C GLN A 93 5.27 -8.98 -1.13
N MET A 94 5.90 -8.01 -0.46
CA MET A 94 5.50 -7.53 0.87
C MET A 94 4.11 -6.87 0.87
N ILE A 95 3.79 -6.09 -0.15
CA ILE A 95 2.47 -5.49 -0.35
C ILE A 95 1.42 -6.58 -0.57
N ARG A 96 1.72 -7.60 -1.39
CA ARG A 96 0.86 -8.77 -1.50
C ARG A 96 0.70 -9.49 -0.16
N GLN A 97 1.75 -9.62 0.65
CA GLN A 97 1.66 -10.21 1.98
C GLN A 97 0.69 -9.41 2.88
N SER A 98 0.67 -8.08 2.78
CA SER A 98 -0.25 -7.25 3.57
C SER A 98 -1.72 -7.36 3.14
N GLY A 99 -2.01 -7.93 1.97
CA GLY A 99 -3.36 -8.04 1.44
C GLY A 99 -3.89 -6.76 0.80
N ALA A 100 -3.18 -5.64 0.91
CA ALA A 100 -3.49 -4.45 0.13
C ALA A 100 -3.28 -4.70 -1.36
N GLY A 101 -4.16 -4.15 -2.19
CA GLY A 101 -4.16 -4.36 -3.65
C GLY A 101 -3.63 -3.18 -4.45
N THR A 102 -3.38 -2.04 -3.80
CA THR A 102 -2.99 -0.80 -4.48
C THR A 102 -1.88 -0.09 -3.70
N ILE A 103 -0.91 0.45 -4.41
CA ILE A 103 0.00 1.48 -3.89
C ILE A 103 -0.42 2.86 -4.42
N VAL A 104 -0.28 3.88 -3.59
CA VAL A 104 -0.42 5.29 -3.97
C VAL A 104 0.99 5.87 -4.03
N THR A 105 1.57 5.90 -5.24
CA THR A 105 2.98 6.26 -5.41
C THR A 105 3.18 7.77 -5.32
N SER A 106 4.10 8.21 -4.46
CA SER A 106 4.62 9.58 -4.42
C SER A 106 5.18 9.97 -5.78
N TRP A 107 4.83 11.16 -6.27
CA TRP A 107 5.20 11.65 -7.59
C TRP A 107 5.38 13.18 -7.58
N TRP A 108 6.56 13.63 -8.02
CA TRP A 108 7.06 15.01 -7.89
C TRP A 108 7.12 15.80 -9.20
N GLY A 109 6.38 15.40 -10.23
CA GLY A 109 6.37 16.08 -11.53
C GLY A 109 7.07 15.30 -12.64
N PRO A 110 6.86 15.67 -13.92
CA PRO A 110 7.54 15.04 -15.04
C PRO A 110 9.06 15.20 -14.95
N GLY A 111 9.80 14.13 -15.22
CA GLY A 111 11.28 14.15 -15.16
C GLY A 111 11.88 14.13 -13.75
N SER A 112 11.05 14.05 -12.71
CA SER A 112 11.52 13.73 -11.36
C SER A 112 12.13 12.33 -11.29
N TYR A 113 12.88 12.05 -10.22
CA TYR A 113 13.42 10.70 -9.99
C TYR A 113 12.28 9.68 -9.89
N GLU A 114 11.19 10.04 -9.22
CA GLU A 114 9.99 9.23 -9.03
C GLU A 114 9.30 8.95 -10.38
N ASP A 115 9.24 9.94 -11.28
CA ASP A 115 8.77 9.74 -12.65
C ASP A 115 9.67 8.77 -13.44
N SER A 116 10.98 8.79 -13.21
CA SER A 116 11.94 7.91 -13.90
C SER A 116 11.83 6.44 -13.47
N VAL A 117 11.51 6.16 -12.21
CA VAL A 117 11.38 4.79 -11.66
C VAL A 117 9.97 4.20 -11.85
N THR A 118 8.98 5.06 -12.10
CA THR A 118 7.57 4.68 -12.31
C THR A 118 7.36 3.52 -13.30
N PRO A 119 8.02 3.44 -14.48
CA PRO A 119 7.88 2.30 -15.38
C PRO A 119 8.24 0.95 -14.73
N ALA A 120 9.30 0.90 -13.92
CA ALA A 120 9.73 -0.32 -13.23
C ALA A 120 8.75 -0.70 -12.11
N VAL A 121 8.23 0.29 -11.38
CA VAL A 121 7.17 0.10 -10.37
C VAL A 121 5.92 -0.49 -11.00
N LEU A 122 5.41 0.09 -12.09
CA LEU A 122 4.24 -0.40 -12.82
C LEU A 122 4.44 -1.81 -13.37
N ALA A 123 5.61 -2.10 -13.94
CA ALA A 123 5.94 -3.43 -14.47
C ALA A 123 5.96 -4.50 -13.36
N SER A 124 6.54 -4.18 -12.20
CA SER A 124 6.55 -5.08 -11.05
C SER A 124 5.15 -5.27 -10.46
N ALA A 125 4.42 -4.18 -10.24
CA ALA A 125 3.06 -4.22 -9.75
C ALA A 125 2.16 -5.10 -10.63
N ALA A 126 2.30 -5.01 -11.97
CA ALA A 126 1.56 -5.84 -12.91
C ALA A 126 1.85 -7.34 -12.73
N ARG A 127 3.11 -7.74 -12.54
CA ARG A 127 3.50 -9.14 -12.30
C ARG A 127 2.91 -9.69 -11.00
N HIS A 128 2.73 -8.82 -10.00
CA HIS A 128 2.24 -9.18 -8.67
C HIS A 128 0.73 -8.93 -8.48
N GLY A 129 0.02 -8.48 -9.51
CA GLY A 129 -1.40 -8.16 -9.43
C GLY A 129 -1.72 -6.97 -8.51
N ILE A 130 -0.74 -6.11 -8.26
CA ILE A 130 -0.88 -4.84 -7.52
C ILE A 130 -1.22 -3.71 -8.49
N LYS A 131 -2.03 -2.76 -8.04
CA LYS A 131 -2.39 -1.55 -8.77
C LYS A 131 -1.61 -0.34 -8.28
N VAL A 132 -1.52 0.69 -9.13
CA VAL A 132 -0.80 1.94 -8.85
C VAL A 132 -1.73 3.12 -9.06
N ALA A 133 -2.03 3.81 -7.96
CA ALA A 133 -2.63 5.14 -7.89
C ALA A 133 -1.53 6.19 -7.60
N TRP A 134 -1.89 7.48 -7.59
CA TRP A 134 -0.90 8.56 -7.61
C TRP A 134 -1.06 9.49 -6.43
N HIS A 135 0.04 9.79 -5.74
CA HIS A 135 0.14 10.84 -4.72
C HIS A 135 0.89 12.01 -5.34
N LEU A 136 0.15 13.05 -5.72
CA LEU A 136 0.70 14.25 -6.33
C LEU A 136 1.27 15.14 -5.23
N GLU A 137 2.59 15.28 -5.22
CA GLU A 137 3.35 15.96 -4.19
C GLU A 137 3.40 17.48 -4.40
N PRO A 138 3.65 18.28 -3.36
CA PRO A 138 3.65 19.73 -3.39
C PRO A 138 4.97 20.28 -3.93
N TYR A 139 5.31 19.95 -5.17
CA TYR A 139 6.48 20.52 -5.83
C TYR A 139 6.37 22.05 -5.95
N SER A 140 7.52 22.72 -6.06
CA SER A 140 7.59 24.17 -6.13
C SER A 140 6.78 24.71 -7.30
N GLY A 141 5.83 25.61 -7.01
CA GLY A 141 5.00 26.24 -8.03
C GLY A 141 3.79 25.43 -8.50
N ARG A 142 3.45 24.30 -7.85
CA ARG A 142 2.24 23.54 -8.19
C ARG A 142 0.97 24.41 -8.05
N THR A 143 0.16 24.44 -9.11
CA THR A 143 -1.19 25.03 -9.19
C THR A 143 -2.24 23.98 -9.56
N ALA A 144 -3.52 24.34 -9.54
CA ALA A 144 -4.60 23.48 -10.03
C ALA A 144 -4.47 23.16 -11.53
N GLU A 145 -4.03 24.12 -12.35
CA GLU A 145 -3.77 23.91 -13.79
C GLU A 145 -2.59 22.98 -14.03
N SER A 146 -1.50 23.14 -13.28
CA SER A 146 -0.38 22.19 -13.38
C SER A 146 -0.80 20.78 -12.94
N THR A 147 -1.67 20.67 -11.93
CA THR A 147 -2.24 19.39 -11.49
C THR A 147 -3.07 18.73 -12.60
N VAL A 148 -3.84 19.50 -13.37
CA VAL A 148 -4.54 19.01 -14.57
C VAL A 148 -3.56 18.49 -15.61
N ALA A 149 -2.49 19.23 -15.87
CA ALA A 149 -1.44 18.83 -16.83
C ALA A 149 -0.73 17.54 -16.38
N ASP A 150 -0.42 17.43 -15.08
CA ASP A 150 0.21 16.25 -14.49
C ASP A 150 -0.67 15.01 -14.60
N ILE A 151 -1.97 15.14 -14.28
CA ILE A 151 -2.94 14.06 -14.43
C ILE A 151 -3.05 13.64 -15.90
N GLY A 152 -3.08 14.60 -16.83
CA GLY A 152 -3.07 14.34 -18.26
C GLY A 152 -1.82 13.57 -18.71
N TYR A 153 -0.64 14.02 -18.28
CA TYR A 153 0.65 13.37 -18.55
C TYR A 153 0.69 11.94 -18.02
N ILE A 154 0.30 11.73 -16.76
CA ILE A 154 0.27 10.42 -16.11
C ILE A 154 -0.69 9.48 -16.84
N ASN A 155 -1.91 9.94 -17.15
CA ASN A 155 -2.89 9.14 -17.88
C ASN A 155 -2.38 8.77 -19.29
N GLN A 156 -1.73 9.70 -20.00
CA GLN A 156 -1.20 9.45 -21.34
C GLN A 156 0.00 8.49 -21.32
N LYS A 157 0.96 8.72 -20.42
CA LYS A 157 2.23 7.98 -20.38
C LYS A 157 2.07 6.60 -19.74
N TYR A 158 1.25 6.49 -18.70
CA TYR A 158 1.17 5.29 -17.86
C TYR A 158 -0.20 4.60 -17.88
N GLY A 159 -1.25 5.27 -18.37
CA GLY A 159 -2.64 4.78 -18.30
C GLY A 159 -2.93 3.49 -19.07
N GLY A 160 -2.02 3.05 -19.94
CA GLY A 160 -2.07 1.76 -20.66
C GLY A 160 -1.48 0.58 -19.88
N SER A 161 -0.83 0.81 -18.73
CA SER A 161 -0.29 -0.27 -17.91
C SER A 161 -1.42 -1.12 -17.30
N PRO A 162 -1.33 -2.47 -17.30
CA PRO A 162 -2.26 -3.32 -16.57
C PRO A 162 -2.30 -3.06 -15.06
N ALA A 163 -1.25 -2.46 -14.50
CA ALA A 163 -1.15 -2.07 -13.10
C ALA A 163 -1.71 -0.67 -12.83
N PHE A 164 -2.04 0.14 -13.84
CA PHE A 164 -2.63 1.46 -13.59
C PHE A 164 -3.96 1.29 -12.86
N TYR A 165 -4.10 1.87 -11.66
CA TYR A 165 -5.32 1.75 -10.88
C TYR A 165 -6.48 2.45 -11.61
N ARG A 166 -7.57 1.71 -11.78
CA ARG A 166 -8.86 2.25 -12.20
C ARG A 166 -9.92 1.68 -11.29
N ALA A 167 -10.78 2.54 -10.77
CA ALA A 167 -11.86 2.15 -9.88
C ALA A 167 -13.11 1.77 -10.71
N PRO A 168 -13.44 0.47 -10.88
CA PRO A 168 -14.50 0.06 -11.81
C PRO A 168 -15.88 0.59 -11.37
N ALA A 169 -16.15 0.56 -10.07
CA ALA A 169 -17.37 1.10 -9.46
C ALA A 169 -17.51 2.64 -9.60
N TRP A 170 -16.46 3.31 -10.08
CA TRP A 170 -16.37 4.77 -10.15
C TRP A 170 -16.08 5.25 -11.59
N GLY A 171 -16.70 4.58 -12.57
CA GLY A 171 -16.57 4.93 -13.98
C GLY A 171 -15.23 4.54 -14.61
N ASN A 172 -14.53 3.55 -14.04
CA ASN A 172 -13.21 3.10 -14.49
C ASN A 172 -12.16 4.24 -14.52
N ARG A 173 -12.30 5.20 -13.60
CA ARG A 173 -11.44 6.38 -13.49
C ARG A 173 -10.18 6.08 -12.67
N GLY A 174 -9.08 6.76 -12.99
CA GLY A 174 -7.84 6.71 -12.19
C GLY A 174 -8.00 7.43 -10.86
N ALA A 175 -7.16 7.14 -9.86
CA ALA A 175 -7.19 7.79 -8.54
C ALA A 175 -5.94 8.64 -8.31
N PHE A 176 -6.15 9.88 -7.88
CA PHE A 176 -5.11 10.89 -7.66
C PHE A 176 -5.34 11.59 -6.32
N TYR A 177 -4.40 11.43 -5.41
CA TYR A 177 -4.39 12.04 -4.08
C TYR A 177 -3.53 13.29 -4.14
N VAL A 178 -4.09 14.46 -3.83
CA VAL A 178 -3.36 15.73 -3.87
C VAL A 178 -2.87 16.09 -2.47
N PHE A 179 -1.58 15.87 -2.21
CA PHE A 179 -0.98 16.20 -0.92
C PHE A 179 -0.97 17.70 -0.69
N GLU A 180 -1.29 18.15 0.51
CA GLU A 180 -1.39 19.57 0.88
C GLU A 180 -2.32 20.38 -0.06
N SER A 181 -3.43 19.78 -0.47
CA SER A 181 -4.41 20.40 -1.38
C SER A 181 -4.94 21.76 -0.90
N LEU A 182 -4.91 22.01 0.41
CA LEU A 182 -5.39 23.26 1.02
C LEU A 182 -4.45 24.47 0.78
N ARG A 183 -3.24 24.26 0.23
CA ARG A 183 -2.34 25.35 -0.18
C ARG A 183 -2.84 26.11 -1.41
N ILE A 184 -3.75 25.52 -2.17
CA ILE A 184 -4.36 26.13 -3.37
C ILE A 184 -5.81 26.46 -3.05
N ALA A 185 -6.21 27.71 -3.33
CA ALA A 185 -7.53 28.21 -2.97
C ALA A 185 -8.61 27.82 -3.99
N ASP A 186 -8.30 27.89 -5.29
CA ASP A 186 -9.23 27.57 -6.37
C ASP A 186 -8.82 26.28 -7.08
N TRP A 187 -9.72 25.30 -7.04
CA TRP A 187 -9.58 24.00 -7.69
C TRP A 187 -10.53 23.83 -8.87
N SER A 188 -11.21 24.89 -9.33
CA SER A 188 -12.08 24.81 -10.51
C SER A 188 -11.40 24.22 -11.77
N PRO A 189 -10.08 24.37 -12.01
CA PRO A 189 -9.44 23.73 -13.17
C PRO A 189 -9.53 22.20 -13.19
N ILE A 190 -9.50 21.51 -12.04
CA ILE A 190 -9.51 20.04 -12.00
C ILE A 190 -10.83 19.41 -12.46
N GLU A 191 -11.88 20.21 -12.67
CA GLU A 191 -13.10 19.79 -13.38
C GLU A 191 -12.80 19.17 -14.75
N GLN A 192 -11.74 19.65 -15.42
CA GLN A 192 -11.31 19.15 -16.74
C GLN A 192 -10.93 17.66 -16.75
N VAL A 193 -10.48 17.12 -15.61
CA VAL A 193 -10.03 15.72 -15.52
C VAL A 193 -11.04 14.80 -14.83
N LYS A 194 -12.13 15.33 -14.25
CA LYS A 194 -13.17 14.54 -13.60
C LYS A 194 -13.75 13.38 -14.43
N PRO A 195 -13.92 13.49 -15.76
CA PRO A 195 -14.43 12.37 -16.56
C PRO A 195 -13.50 11.14 -16.55
N THR A 196 -12.20 11.33 -16.33
CA THR A 196 -11.19 10.25 -16.41
C THR A 196 -10.56 9.92 -15.07
N SER A 197 -10.68 10.81 -14.09
CA SER A 197 -9.90 10.79 -12.85
C SER A 197 -10.75 11.17 -11.62
N ILE A 198 -10.49 10.48 -10.51
CA ILE A 198 -10.98 10.77 -9.17
C ILE A 198 -9.85 11.50 -8.46
N VAL A 199 -10.04 12.81 -8.22
CA VAL A 199 -9.05 13.63 -7.52
C VAL A 199 -9.51 13.79 -6.07
N LEU A 200 -8.66 13.44 -5.10
CA LEU A 200 -8.96 13.50 -3.67
C LEU A 200 -8.20 14.64 -3.01
N ALA A 201 -8.92 15.41 -2.19
CA ALA A 201 -8.34 16.46 -1.34
C ALA A 201 -7.90 15.90 0.01
N GLN A 202 -6.77 16.37 0.53
CA GLN A 202 -6.31 16.04 1.88
C GLN A 202 -7.05 16.92 2.90
N THR A 203 -8.23 16.49 3.33
CA THR A 203 -9.05 17.22 4.31
C THR A 203 -10.21 16.39 4.84
N THR A 204 -10.76 16.81 5.98
CA THR A 204 -12.07 16.37 6.50
C THR A 204 -13.12 17.48 6.44
N ASP A 205 -12.77 18.65 5.90
CA ASP A 205 -13.64 19.84 5.81
C ASP A 205 -14.39 19.85 4.46
N PRO A 206 -15.71 19.59 4.44
CA PRO A 206 -16.49 19.56 3.22
C PRO A 206 -16.55 20.89 2.45
N SER A 207 -16.28 22.02 3.13
CA SER A 207 -16.27 23.33 2.47
C SER A 207 -15.09 23.51 1.51
N ARG A 208 -14.08 22.62 1.59
CA ARG A 208 -12.83 22.70 0.81
C ARG A 208 -12.80 21.78 -0.41
N VAL A 209 -13.90 21.11 -0.73
CA VAL A 209 -13.89 20.00 -1.72
C VAL A 209 -14.87 20.14 -2.87
N ALA A 210 -15.37 21.34 -3.15
CA ALA A 210 -16.38 21.59 -4.19
C ALA A 210 -16.03 21.00 -5.58
N HIS A 211 -14.75 21.01 -5.95
CA HIS A 211 -14.26 20.52 -7.24
C HIS A 211 -13.64 19.11 -7.19
N PHE A 212 -13.56 18.49 -6.03
CA PHE A 212 -12.91 17.19 -5.86
C PHE A 212 -13.89 16.03 -6.06
N GLY A 213 -13.33 14.84 -6.32
CA GLY A 213 -14.07 13.57 -6.37
C GLY A 213 -14.05 12.81 -5.05
N GLY A 214 -13.33 13.29 -4.04
CA GLY A 214 -13.21 12.63 -2.75
C GLY A 214 -12.34 13.36 -1.74
N MET A 215 -12.22 12.75 -0.56
CA MET A 215 -11.44 13.23 0.58
C MET A 215 -10.57 12.10 1.14
N TYR A 216 -9.39 12.46 1.65
CA TYR A 216 -8.51 11.59 2.44
C TYR A 216 -7.82 12.41 3.55
N THR A 217 -7.17 11.75 4.52
CA THR A 217 -6.57 12.46 5.66
C THR A 217 -5.05 12.51 5.66
N TYR A 218 -4.39 11.51 5.09
CA TYR A 218 -2.94 11.22 5.16
C TYR A 218 -2.41 10.98 6.59
N ASP A 219 -2.67 11.91 7.50
CA ASP A 219 -2.04 12.00 8.80
C ASP A 219 -2.36 10.80 9.71
N GLY A 220 -1.30 10.06 10.04
CA GLY A 220 -1.30 8.96 11.00
C GLY A 220 -1.45 9.38 12.46
N ILE A 221 -1.30 10.66 12.78
CA ILE A 221 -1.51 11.21 14.13
C ILE A 221 -3.00 11.44 14.35
N ALA A 222 -3.66 12.16 13.45
CA ALA A 222 -5.10 12.41 13.50
C ALA A 222 -5.94 11.12 13.46
N GLY A 223 -5.48 10.07 12.76
CA GLY A 223 -6.20 8.79 12.70
C GLY A 223 -6.47 8.14 14.07
N ALA A 224 -5.66 8.45 15.09
CA ALA A 224 -5.84 7.94 16.45
C ALA A 224 -7.15 8.42 17.11
N THR A 225 -7.64 9.61 16.75
CA THR A 225 -8.87 10.22 17.29
C THR A 225 -9.96 10.44 16.24
N ALA A 226 -9.65 10.19 14.96
CA ALA A 226 -10.56 10.30 13.82
C ALA A 226 -11.37 11.62 13.75
N PRO A 227 -10.71 12.79 13.90
CA PRO A 227 -11.39 14.07 13.96
C PRO A 227 -12.10 14.35 12.63
N GLY A 228 -13.39 14.68 12.68
CA GLY A 228 -14.17 15.04 11.50
C GLY A 228 -14.46 13.90 10.52
N TRP A 229 -14.01 12.66 10.79
CA TRP A 229 -14.19 11.53 9.87
C TRP A 229 -15.66 11.20 9.62
N LYS A 230 -16.51 11.31 10.65
CA LYS A 230 -17.95 11.11 10.49
C LYS A 230 -18.55 12.11 9.51
N THR A 231 -18.22 13.39 9.68
CA THR A 231 -18.69 14.48 8.81
C THR A 231 -18.21 14.29 7.38
N ALA A 232 -16.93 13.94 7.19
CA ALA A 232 -16.36 13.69 5.86
C ALA A 232 -17.02 12.47 5.19
N SER A 233 -17.20 11.37 5.92
CA SER A 233 -17.86 10.16 5.44
C SER A 233 -19.31 10.42 5.03
N ASP A 234 -20.10 11.04 5.90
CA ASP A 234 -21.51 11.35 5.62
C ASP A 234 -21.65 12.28 4.41
N PHE A 235 -20.79 13.30 4.31
CA PHE A 235 -20.77 14.19 3.16
C PHE A 235 -20.40 13.46 1.86
N CYS A 236 -19.35 12.63 1.88
CA CYS A 236 -18.95 11.88 0.70
C CYS A 236 -20.05 10.92 0.22
N LYS A 237 -20.70 10.21 1.16
CA LYS A 237 -21.84 9.34 0.85
C LYS A 237 -23.01 10.10 0.23
N ALA A 238 -23.37 11.25 0.78
CA ALA A 238 -24.46 12.08 0.28
C ALA A 238 -24.20 12.68 -1.11
N ASN A 239 -22.93 12.87 -1.49
CA ASN A 239 -22.54 13.51 -2.74
C ASN A 239 -21.94 12.55 -3.78
N GLY A 240 -21.96 11.24 -3.52
CA GLY A 240 -21.37 10.26 -4.43
C GLY A 240 -19.86 10.49 -4.64
N MET A 241 -19.15 10.83 -3.56
CA MET A 241 -17.71 11.05 -3.54
C MET A 241 -17.00 9.93 -2.78
N VAL A 242 -15.71 9.76 -3.08
CA VAL A 242 -14.86 8.79 -2.39
C VAL A 242 -14.47 9.32 -1.00
N TRP A 243 -14.63 8.48 0.02
CA TRP A 243 -14.00 8.69 1.32
C TRP A 243 -12.88 7.66 1.54
N ALA A 244 -11.66 8.14 1.78
CA ALA A 244 -10.47 7.33 1.97
C ALA A 244 -9.69 7.74 3.24
N PRO A 245 -10.19 7.45 4.46
CA PRO A 245 -9.46 7.74 5.69
C PRO A 245 -8.09 7.07 5.69
N SER A 246 -7.12 7.70 6.33
CA SER A 246 -5.75 7.20 6.44
C SER A 246 -5.46 6.67 7.84
N VAL A 247 -4.87 5.48 7.91
CA VAL A 247 -4.46 4.83 9.17
C VAL A 247 -2.95 4.60 9.17
N ALA A 248 -2.31 4.68 10.34
CA ALA A 248 -0.87 4.48 10.49
C ALA A 248 -0.54 3.62 11.71
N PRO A 249 0.57 2.85 11.68
CA PRO A 249 1.02 2.08 12.84
C PRO A 249 1.58 2.96 13.97
N GLY A 250 2.01 4.18 13.65
CA GLY A 250 2.57 5.19 14.56
C GLY A 250 3.23 6.32 13.76
N TYR A 251 3.89 7.25 14.46
CA TYR A 251 4.63 8.37 13.88
C TYR A 251 5.81 8.75 14.78
N ILE A 252 6.99 8.90 14.20
CA ILE A 252 8.20 9.43 14.85
C ILE A 252 9.23 9.83 13.78
N ASP A 253 9.68 11.08 13.79
CA ASP A 253 10.54 11.64 12.74
C ASP A 253 11.82 12.32 13.27
N ASP A 254 12.08 12.24 14.57
CA ASP A 254 13.17 12.93 15.26
C ASP A 254 14.55 12.78 14.60
N ARG A 255 14.83 11.63 13.96
CA ARG A 255 16.11 11.41 13.25
C ARG A 255 16.15 12.07 11.89
N ALA A 256 15.05 12.05 11.14
CA ALA A 256 14.99 12.66 9.83
C ALA A 256 14.89 14.19 9.91
N VAL A 257 14.20 14.72 10.92
CA VAL A 257 13.96 16.16 11.11
C VAL A 257 14.34 16.56 12.55
N PRO A 258 15.65 16.67 12.85
CA PRO A 258 16.10 17.02 14.19
C PRO A 258 15.51 18.36 14.67
N GLY A 259 14.89 18.34 15.85
CA GLY A 259 14.25 19.52 16.44
C GLY A 259 12.82 19.77 15.96
N ASN A 260 12.23 18.86 15.19
CA ASN A 260 10.80 18.93 14.91
C ASN A 260 9.98 18.78 16.21
N THR A 261 8.80 19.39 16.23
CA THR A 261 7.90 19.40 17.39
C THR A 261 6.57 18.68 17.11
N THR A 262 6.45 18.02 15.96
CA THR A 262 5.30 17.17 15.66
C THR A 262 5.17 16.08 16.74
N PRO A 263 3.96 15.88 17.31
CA PRO A 263 3.77 14.87 18.34
C PRO A 263 4.11 13.45 17.86
N THR A 264 4.95 12.75 18.62
CA THR A 264 5.18 11.31 18.44
C THR A 264 3.91 10.52 18.78
N VAL A 265 3.60 9.53 17.95
CA VAL A 265 2.55 8.54 18.20
C VAL A 265 3.19 7.17 18.28
N GLY A 266 3.30 6.65 19.50
CA GLY A 266 3.85 5.33 19.75
C GLY A 266 3.02 4.23 19.10
N ARG A 267 3.69 3.14 18.68
CA ARG A 267 3.00 2.00 18.07
C ARG A 267 2.26 1.12 19.08
N ASP A 268 2.56 1.26 20.37
CA ASP A 268 1.96 0.52 21.50
C ASP A 268 1.87 -0.99 21.25
N ASN A 269 2.97 -1.61 20.81
CA ASN A 269 3.03 -3.02 20.41
C ASN A 269 1.93 -3.45 19.42
N GLY A 270 1.47 -2.52 18.58
CA GLY A 270 0.44 -2.72 17.58
C GLY A 270 -0.96 -2.23 17.96
N ALA A 271 -1.19 -1.89 19.24
CA ALA A 271 -2.51 -1.42 19.70
C ALA A 271 -2.91 -0.09 19.04
N MET A 272 -1.94 0.77 18.71
CA MET A 272 -2.22 2.03 18.00
C MET A 272 -2.78 1.77 16.60
N TYR A 273 -2.14 0.87 15.84
CA TYR A 273 -2.59 0.54 14.48
C TYR A 273 -4.02 -0.03 14.49
N ASP A 274 -4.30 -0.91 15.47
CA ASP A 274 -5.61 -1.50 15.65
C ASP A 274 -6.68 -0.49 16.02
N ARG A 275 -6.33 0.51 16.84
CA ARG A 275 -7.24 1.62 17.17
C ARG A 275 -7.61 2.40 15.92
N GLN A 276 -6.63 2.74 15.07
CA GLN A 276 -6.90 3.53 13.87
C GLN A 276 -7.74 2.77 12.84
N TRP A 277 -7.45 1.49 12.61
CA TRP A 277 -8.31 0.64 11.79
C TRP A 277 -9.71 0.48 12.39
N GLY A 278 -9.81 0.30 13.71
CA GLY A 278 -11.08 0.29 14.42
C GLY A 278 -11.87 1.58 14.17
N ASN A 279 -11.23 2.74 14.27
CA ASN A 279 -11.84 4.04 13.94
C ASN A 279 -12.25 4.14 12.47
N ALA A 280 -11.46 3.61 11.53
CA ALA A 280 -11.78 3.68 10.10
C ALA A 280 -13.05 2.90 9.75
N LEU A 281 -13.32 1.80 10.45
CA LEU A 281 -14.46 0.91 10.18
C LEU A 281 -15.68 1.18 11.08
N ASN A 282 -15.50 1.90 12.18
CA ASN A 282 -16.55 2.10 13.18
C ASN A 282 -17.69 3.01 12.66
N PRO A 283 -18.97 2.58 12.73
CA PRO A 283 -20.12 3.41 12.36
C PRO A 283 -20.19 4.77 13.06
N ALA A 284 -19.68 4.90 14.28
CA ALA A 284 -19.67 6.15 15.04
C ALA A 284 -18.75 7.23 14.42
N THR A 285 -17.72 6.81 13.69
CA THR A 285 -16.72 7.67 13.03
C THR A 285 -16.89 7.72 11.52
N GLY A 286 -17.98 7.15 10.98
CA GLY A 286 -18.32 7.21 9.55
C GLY A 286 -18.67 5.86 8.92
N GLY A 287 -18.40 4.74 9.61
CA GLY A 287 -18.63 3.38 9.11
C GLY A 287 -17.70 3.00 7.97
N ALA A 288 -17.98 1.87 7.32
CA ALA A 288 -17.20 1.37 6.19
C ALA A 288 -16.97 2.48 5.13
N PRO A 289 -15.71 2.90 4.90
CA PRO A 289 -15.38 3.92 3.92
C PRO A 289 -15.35 3.33 2.51
N THR A 290 -15.23 4.18 1.49
CA THR A 290 -15.06 3.71 0.11
C THR A 290 -13.74 2.96 -0.05
N TRP A 291 -12.66 3.58 0.43
CA TRP A 291 -11.31 3.03 0.44
C TRP A 291 -10.72 3.19 1.84
N VAL A 292 -9.68 2.45 2.16
CA VAL A 292 -8.80 2.76 3.29
C VAL A 292 -7.42 3.04 2.74
N SER A 293 -6.80 4.13 3.19
CA SER A 293 -5.40 4.41 2.90
C SER A 293 -4.54 4.09 4.13
N VAL A 294 -3.33 3.60 3.92
CA VAL A 294 -2.36 3.33 4.99
C VAL A 294 -1.15 4.24 4.78
N THR A 295 -0.86 5.04 5.79
CA THR A 295 0.32 5.89 5.90
C THR A 295 1.28 5.19 6.84
N SER A 296 2.27 4.44 6.34
CA SER A 296 2.68 4.25 4.95
C SER A 296 3.21 2.84 4.72
N PHE A 297 3.47 2.47 3.47
CA PHE A 297 4.36 1.34 3.21
C PHE A 297 5.77 1.67 3.71
N ASN A 298 6.40 2.72 3.18
CA ASN A 298 7.83 2.99 3.36
C ASN A 298 8.23 4.47 3.49
N GLU A 299 7.42 5.32 4.14
CA GLU A 299 7.86 6.64 4.61
C GLU A 299 8.75 6.51 5.86
N TRP A 300 10.00 6.07 5.66
CA TRP A 300 10.95 5.76 6.73
C TRP A 300 11.27 6.96 7.62
N HIS A 301 11.29 8.16 7.03
CA HIS A 301 11.59 9.41 7.73
C HIS A 301 10.59 9.72 8.83
N GLU A 302 9.31 9.42 8.61
CA GLU A 302 8.23 9.70 9.57
C GLU A 302 7.92 8.53 10.50
N GLY A 303 8.64 7.40 10.36
CA GLY A 303 8.44 6.23 11.20
C GLY A 303 7.04 5.62 11.07
N SER A 304 6.29 5.94 10.01
CA SER A 304 4.92 5.47 9.76
C SER A 304 4.86 4.14 8.99
N ILE A 305 6.02 3.56 8.70
CA ILE A 305 6.20 2.42 7.80
C ILE A 305 5.54 1.12 8.30
N ILE A 306 4.96 0.34 7.38
CA ILE A 306 4.61 -1.07 7.58
C ILE A 306 5.59 -2.02 6.89
N GLU A 307 6.49 -1.51 6.05
CA GLU A 307 7.62 -2.25 5.50
C GLU A 307 8.42 -2.93 6.65
N PRO A 308 9.00 -4.12 6.44
CA PRO A 308 9.73 -4.78 7.51
C PRO A 308 10.95 -4.02 7.99
N ALA A 309 10.94 -3.69 9.28
CA ALA A 309 12.07 -3.11 10.00
C ALA A 309 12.94 -4.21 10.61
N SER A 310 14.26 -4.08 10.47
CA SER A 310 15.24 -5.06 10.96
C SER A 310 15.11 -5.24 12.48
N SER A 311 15.06 -6.49 12.92
CA SER A 311 15.13 -6.88 14.33
C SER A 311 16.55 -6.85 14.88
N ASN A 312 17.55 -6.77 14.00
CA ASN A 312 18.96 -6.65 14.33
C ASN A 312 19.61 -5.54 13.48
N PRO A 313 19.24 -4.27 13.71
CA PRO A 313 19.77 -3.15 12.93
C PRO A 313 21.23 -2.84 13.31
N PRO A 314 21.95 -2.03 12.51
CA PRO A 314 23.32 -1.61 12.84
C PRO A 314 23.42 -1.06 14.27
N ALA A 315 24.42 -1.56 15.01
CA ALA A 315 24.61 -1.21 16.41
C ALA A 315 25.09 0.25 16.57
N GLY A 316 24.75 0.88 17.70
CA GLY A 316 25.24 2.23 18.04
C GLY A 316 24.38 3.40 17.55
N HIS A 317 23.31 3.15 16.81
CA HIS A 317 22.44 4.20 16.24
C HIS A 317 21.08 4.36 16.95
N GLY A 318 20.75 3.48 17.89
CA GLY A 318 19.52 3.58 18.69
C GLY A 318 18.23 3.35 17.91
N TYR A 319 18.28 2.58 16.82
CA TYR A 319 17.09 2.24 16.03
C TYR A 319 16.02 1.54 16.88
N LEU A 320 14.78 1.94 16.64
CA LEU A 320 13.61 1.20 17.08
C LEU A 320 13.43 -0.06 16.22
N THR A 321 12.77 -1.06 16.79
CA THR A 321 12.41 -2.31 16.11
C THR A 321 10.95 -2.63 16.38
N TYR A 322 10.45 -3.71 15.76
CA TYR A 322 9.10 -4.21 16.02
C TYR A 322 9.02 -5.21 17.18
N GLN A 323 10.08 -5.34 17.98
CA GLN A 323 10.11 -6.21 19.14
C GLN A 323 8.90 -5.96 20.05
N GLY A 324 8.12 -7.01 20.32
CA GLY A 324 6.91 -6.95 21.15
C GLY A 324 5.62 -6.68 20.36
N ALA A 325 5.68 -6.23 19.11
CA ALA A 325 4.49 -5.97 18.29
C ALA A 325 3.66 -7.25 18.14
N TYR A 326 2.40 -7.19 18.60
CA TYR A 326 1.49 -8.34 18.65
C TYR A 326 2.08 -9.58 19.33
N GLY A 327 2.96 -9.38 20.33
CA GLY A 327 3.64 -10.44 21.08
C GLY A 327 4.78 -11.14 20.34
N ARG A 328 5.21 -10.60 19.18
CA ARG A 328 6.28 -11.19 18.36
C ARG A 328 7.66 -10.69 18.75
N THR A 329 8.68 -11.48 18.44
CA THR A 329 10.08 -11.17 18.77
C THR A 329 11.03 -11.54 17.64
N GLY A 330 12.22 -10.93 17.62
CA GLY A 330 13.26 -11.23 16.61
C GLY A 330 12.76 -11.08 15.18
N ALA A 331 13.22 -11.96 14.29
CA ALA A 331 12.86 -11.94 12.87
C ALA A 331 11.34 -12.05 12.61
N ASP A 332 10.60 -12.74 13.48
CA ASP A 332 9.15 -12.89 13.34
C ASP A 332 8.41 -11.56 13.55
N ALA A 333 9.01 -10.63 14.30
CA ALA A 333 8.46 -9.30 14.52
C ALA A 333 8.60 -8.38 13.30
N GLU A 334 9.58 -8.61 12.42
CA GLU A 334 9.90 -7.70 11.30
C GLU A 334 8.71 -7.51 10.36
N THR A 335 7.87 -8.55 10.18
CA THR A 335 6.70 -8.50 9.29
C THR A 335 5.38 -8.26 10.02
N ALA A 336 5.42 -7.97 11.33
CA ALA A 336 4.23 -7.88 12.18
C ALA A 336 3.15 -6.94 11.63
N TYR A 337 3.54 -5.79 11.08
CA TYR A 337 2.60 -4.81 10.54
C TYR A 337 2.02 -5.22 9.17
N LEU A 338 2.78 -5.92 8.31
CA LEU A 338 2.22 -6.49 7.08
C LEU A 338 1.12 -7.50 7.42
N ASP A 339 1.40 -8.42 8.35
CA ASP A 339 0.44 -9.44 8.75
C ASP A 339 -0.80 -8.83 9.42
N ARG A 340 -0.62 -7.77 10.21
CA ARG A 340 -1.76 -7.06 10.80
C ARG A 340 -2.57 -6.29 9.77
N THR A 341 -1.93 -5.65 8.78
CA THR A 341 -2.65 -5.06 7.65
C THR A 341 -3.50 -6.12 6.96
N ARG A 342 -3.00 -7.34 6.76
CA ARG A 342 -3.78 -8.44 6.16
C ARG A 342 -5.00 -8.82 7.00
N HIS A 343 -4.86 -8.87 8.32
CA HIS A 343 -5.98 -9.09 9.21
C HIS A 343 -7.08 -8.03 9.00
N TRP A 344 -6.70 -6.76 8.97
CA TRP A 344 -7.63 -5.64 8.81
C TRP A 344 -8.23 -5.54 7.41
N VAL A 345 -7.48 -5.87 6.37
CA VAL A 345 -8.01 -6.06 5.01
C VAL A 345 -9.12 -7.11 5.02
N GLY A 346 -8.94 -8.22 5.75
CA GLY A 346 -9.97 -9.23 5.93
C GLY A 346 -11.22 -8.71 6.63
N GLN A 347 -11.06 -7.87 7.65
CA GLN A 347 -12.20 -7.22 8.33
C GLN A 347 -12.93 -6.26 7.40
N PHE A 348 -12.20 -5.39 6.69
CA PHE A 348 -12.76 -4.40 5.77
C PHE A 348 -13.53 -5.05 4.61
N THR A 349 -12.99 -6.12 4.02
CA THR A 349 -13.62 -6.81 2.88
C THR A 349 -14.78 -7.73 3.28
N SER A 350 -14.96 -8.00 4.58
CA SER A 350 -16.08 -8.79 5.11
C SER A 350 -17.19 -7.92 5.73
N ALA A 351 -16.99 -6.60 5.80
CA ALA A 351 -17.86 -5.65 6.49
C ALA A 351 -19.09 -5.22 5.69
#